data_AF-A0A9D7TPK1-F1
#
_entry.id   AF-A0A9D7TPK1-F1
#
_cell.length_a   1.000
_cell.length_b   1.000
_cell.length_c   1.000
_cell.angle_alpha   90.00
_cell.angle_beta   90.00
_cell.angle_gamma   90.00
#
_symmetry.space_group_name_H-M   'P 1'
#
loop_
_entity.id
_entity.type
_entity.pdbx_description
1 polymer ?
#
loop_
_entity_poly.entity_id
_entity_poly.type
_entity_poly.pdbx_seq_one_letter_code
_entity_poly.pdbx_strand_id
1 'polypeptide(L)'
;MVNLIKGDYTLGVRDKFDCLFEKKVSISEPNKFMVNTPLEINIFYSETAELTFSSNYPDSDIVSIKWTNSKGEILGNDFDLKYNPNLSDVVNVEVTTINGCIATSKVKINVDNELKFYIPNIFSPNGDGINDKLEIFKNKIPLTLGQISIFDRYVVTWCTILRIMNSTIPLMGGMAL
;
A
#
# COMPACT_ATOMS: atom_id res chain seq x y z
N MET A 1 -7.84 -0.39 48.91
CA MET A 1 -7.16 0.30 47.78
C MET A 1 -8.06 1.48 47.41
N VAL A 2 -7.59 2.72 47.53
CA VAL A 2 -8.38 3.91 47.18
C VAL A 2 -8.00 4.29 45.76
N ASN A 3 -8.97 4.24 44.84
CA ASN A 3 -8.76 4.60 43.45
C ASN A 3 -8.91 6.12 43.32
N LEU A 4 -7.81 6.85 43.24
CA LEU A 4 -7.82 8.31 43.12
C LEU A 4 -8.05 8.67 41.65
N ILE A 5 -9.15 9.37 41.38
CA ILE A 5 -9.46 9.94 40.08
C ILE A 5 -8.54 11.12 39.77
N LYS A 6 -8.40 11.52 38.50
CA LYS A 6 -7.71 12.78 38.17
C LYS A 6 -8.32 13.97 38.92
N GLY A 7 -7.48 14.92 39.31
CA GLY A 7 -7.93 16.13 39.99
C GLY A 7 -6.90 16.70 40.93
N ASP A 8 -7.27 17.83 41.52
CA ASP A 8 -6.47 18.51 42.54
C ASP A 8 -6.91 18.04 43.93
N TYR A 9 -5.96 17.47 44.66
CA TYR A 9 -6.14 17.02 46.02
C TYR A 9 -5.45 17.96 46.97
N THR A 10 -6.10 18.24 48.10
CA THR A 10 -5.47 18.95 49.22
C THR A 10 -5.18 17.94 50.32
N LEU A 11 -3.90 17.67 50.54
CA LEU A 11 -3.41 16.83 51.63
C LEU A 11 -3.27 17.70 52.88
N GLY A 12 -4.11 17.47 53.88
CA GLY A 12 -4.05 18.13 55.17
C GLY A 12 -3.45 17.21 56.24
N VAL A 13 -2.47 17.72 57.00
CA VAL A 13 -1.98 17.08 58.22
C VAL A 13 -2.38 17.95 59.39
N ARG A 14 -2.94 17.35 60.44
CA ARG A 14 -3.28 18.01 61.70
C ARG A 14 -2.46 17.42 62.83
N ASP A 15 -1.82 18.27 63.64
CA ASP A 15 -1.10 17.82 64.83
C ASP A 15 -2.02 17.71 66.07
N LYS A 16 -1.45 17.27 67.20
CA LYS A 16 -2.18 17.14 68.47
C LYS A 16 -2.59 18.48 69.11
N PHE A 17 -2.11 19.60 68.57
CA PHE A 17 -2.41 20.96 69.01
C PHE A 17 -3.33 21.68 68.00
N ASP A 18 -4.00 20.92 67.12
CA ASP A 18 -4.91 21.39 66.06
C ASP A 18 -4.29 22.30 64.99
N CYS A 19 -2.95 22.32 64.86
CA CYS A 19 -2.30 23.03 63.76
C CYS A 19 -2.53 22.28 62.44
N LEU A 20 -3.04 22.98 61.42
CA LEU A 20 -3.31 22.44 60.09
C LEU A 20 -2.21 22.84 59.12
N PHE A 21 -1.62 21.86 58.43
CA PHE A 21 -0.76 22.07 57.28
C PHE A 21 -1.38 21.44 56.04
N GLU A 22 -1.58 22.24 54.99
CA GLU A 22 -2.18 21.79 53.75
C GLU A 22 -1.19 21.86 52.59
N LYS A 23 -1.18 20.82 51.74
CA LYS A 23 -0.41 20.77 50.51
C LYS A 23 -1.31 20.37 49.34
N LYS A 24 -1.28 21.14 48.26
CA LYS A 24 -1.97 20.79 47.02
C LYS A 24 -1.13 19.81 46.19
N VAL A 25 -1.77 18.78 45.65
CA VAL A 25 -1.19 17.77 44.76
C VAL A 25 -2.14 17.57 43.58
N SER A 26 -1.61 17.68 42.36
CA SER A 26 -2.40 17.47 41.14
C SER A 26 -2.09 16.09 40.57
N ILE A 27 -3.14 15.32 40.29
CA ILE A 27 -3.03 14.02 39.60
C ILE A 27 -3.57 14.20 38.18
N SER A 28 -2.70 14.05 37.18
CA SER A 28 -3.05 14.12 35.75
C SER A 28 -3.27 12.73 35.15
N GLU A 29 -4.18 12.63 34.19
CA GLU A 29 -4.30 11.43 33.35
C GLU A 29 -3.10 11.29 32.39
N PRO A 30 -2.70 10.05 32.05
CA PRO A 30 -1.74 9.82 30.98
C PRO A 30 -2.32 10.26 29.63
N ASN A 31 -1.42 10.65 28.72
CA ASN A 31 -1.81 10.99 27.35
C ASN A 31 -2.49 9.79 26.68
N LYS A 32 -3.53 10.05 25.88
CA LYS A 32 -4.18 9.00 25.09
C LYS A 32 -3.16 8.38 24.12
N PHE A 33 -3.13 7.05 24.03
CA PHE A 33 -2.32 6.35 23.04
C PHE A 33 -2.86 6.62 21.62
N MET A 34 -1.96 6.97 20.70
CA MET A 34 -2.26 7.31 19.32
C MET A 34 -1.25 6.67 18.38
N VAL A 35 -1.75 6.23 17.23
CA VAL A 35 -0.98 5.68 16.12
C VAL A 35 -1.30 6.49 14.89
N ASN A 36 -0.27 6.83 14.11
CA ASN A 36 -0.39 7.59 12.88
C ASN A 36 0.27 6.83 11.73
N THR A 37 -0.40 6.80 10.59
CA THR A 37 0.10 6.29 9.32
C THR A 37 0.02 7.39 8.26
N PRO A 38 0.73 7.26 7.12
CA PRO A 38 0.44 8.06 5.94
C PRO A 38 -1.05 7.96 5.56
N LEU A 39 -1.61 9.06 5.04
CA LEU A 39 -3.00 9.09 4.58
C LEU A 39 -3.21 8.18 3.37
N GLU A 40 -2.30 8.29 2.41
CA GLU A 40 -2.31 7.48 1.20
C GLU A 40 -0.91 7.24 0.66
N ILE A 41 -0.79 6.18 -0.13
CA ILE A 41 0.38 5.87 -0.94
C ILE A 41 -0.07 5.46 -2.34
N ASN A 42 0.75 5.76 -3.34
CA ASN A 42 0.51 5.39 -4.74
C ASN A 42 1.58 4.40 -5.16
N ILE A 43 1.17 3.26 -5.73
CA ILE A 43 2.06 2.23 -6.26
C ILE A 43 1.63 1.87 -7.68
N PHE A 44 2.55 1.39 -8.51
CA PHE A 44 2.17 0.80 -9.80
C PHE A 44 1.72 -0.65 -9.62
N TYR A 45 0.97 -1.16 -10.59
CA TYR A 45 0.61 -2.57 -10.63
C TYR A 45 1.83 -3.49 -10.45
N SER A 46 1.67 -4.53 -9.61
CA SER A 46 2.68 -5.52 -9.24
C SER A 46 3.84 -4.98 -8.37
N GLU A 47 3.79 -3.72 -7.93
CA GLU A 47 4.73 -3.20 -6.94
C GLU A 47 4.32 -3.55 -5.52
N THR A 48 5.29 -3.51 -4.61
CA THR A 48 5.07 -3.77 -3.19
C THR A 48 4.94 -2.44 -2.47
N ALA A 49 3.81 -2.22 -1.81
CA ALA A 49 3.63 -1.17 -0.81
C ALA A 49 4.43 -1.51 0.46
N GLU A 50 5.26 -0.57 0.89
CA GLU A 50 5.93 -0.63 2.19
C GLU A 50 5.20 0.31 3.15
N LEU A 51 4.61 -0.27 4.19
CA LEU A 51 3.79 0.44 5.17
C LEU A 51 4.48 0.47 6.52
N THR A 52 4.39 1.61 7.19
CA THR A 52 4.90 1.82 8.55
C THR A 52 3.92 2.70 9.33
N PHE A 53 4.06 2.73 10.65
CA PHE A 53 3.33 3.63 11.52
C PHE A 53 4.28 4.31 12.51
N SER A 54 3.79 5.38 13.13
CA SER A 54 4.42 6.05 14.26
C SER A 54 3.45 6.11 15.42
N SER A 55 3.96 6.13 16.66
CA SER A 55 3.13 6.22 17.86
C SER A 55 3.68 7.28 18.83
N ASN A 56 2.84 7.75 19.75
CA ASN A 56 3.25 8.67 20.80
C ASN A 56 3.81 7.97 22.05
N TYR A 57 3.98 6.66 22.01
CA TYR A 57 4.58 5.84 23.07
C TYR A 57 5.88 5.18 22.55
N PRO A 58 6.82 4.81 23.43
CA PRO A 58 8.01 4.07 23.04
C PRO A 58 7.67 2.71 22.44
N ASP A 59 8.46 2.25 21.47
CA ASP A 59 8.27 0.94 20.84
C ASP A 59 8.38 -0.22 21.84
N SER A 60 9.14 -0.04 22.93
CA SER A 60 9.25 -1.01 24.03
C SER A 60 7.93 -1.27 24.76
N ASP A 61 6.98 -0.34 24.67
CA ASP A 61 5.67 -0.45 25.30
C ASP A 61 4.67 -1.17 24.40
N ILE A 62 4.99 -1.43 23.13
CA ILE A 62 4.10 -2.09 22.17
C ILE A 62 4.24 -3.61 22.31
N VAL A 63 3.10 -4.29 22.51
CA VAL A 63 3.06 -5.75 22.72
C VAL A 63 2.37 -6.50 21.58
N SER A 64 1.56 -5.81 20.77
CA SER A 64 0.89 -6.42 19.63
C SER A 64 0.67 -5.40 18.52
N ILE A 65 0.93 -5.84 17.30
CA ILE A 65 0.64 -5.10 16.07
C ILE A 65 -0.16 -6.04 15.18
N LYS A 66 -1.18 -5.51 14.52
CA LYS A 66 -2.01 -6.26 13.58
C LYS A 66 -2.38 -5.40 12.40
N TRP A 67 -1.87 -5.77 11.24
CA TRP A 67 -2.26 -5.19 9.97
C TRP A 67 -3.38 -6.01 9.32
N THR A 68 -4.41 -5.34 8.84
CA THR A 68 -5.54 -5.96 8.14
C THR A 68 -5.91 -5.20 6.88
N ASN A 69 -6.33 -5.92 5.84
CA ASN A 69 -6.88 -5.27 4.64
C ASN A 69 -8.33 -4.83 4.83
N SER A 70 -8.94 -4.26 3.78
CA SER A 70 -10.33 -3.81 3.81
C SER A 70 -11.36 -4.93 4.02
N LYS A 71 -10.96 -6.19 3.79
CA LYS A 71 -11.78 -7.39 4.03
C LYS A 71 -11.60 -7.97 5.44
N GLY A 72 -10.71 -7.41 6.25
CA GLY A 72 -10.38 -7.89 7.59
C GLY A 72 -9.41 -9.07 7.61
N GLU A 73 -8.79 -9.41 6.48
CA GLU A 73 -7.76 -10.45 6.41
C GLU A 73 -6.47 -9.92 7.03
N ILE A 74 -5.81 -10.74 7.85
CA ILE A 74 -4.55 -10.37 8.51
C ILE A 74 -3.41 -10.42 7.49
N LEU A 75 -2.69 -9.31 7.35
CA LEU A 75 -1.58 -9.16 6.42
C LEU A 75 -0.21 -9.32 7.10
N GLY A 76 -0.11 -8.96 8.38
CA GLY A 76 1.14 -9.00 9.13
C GLY A 76 0.99 -8.46 10.55
N ASN A 77 2.07 -8.55 11.32
CA ASN A 77 2.10 -8.26 12.76
C ASN A 77 3.40 -7.59 13.22
N ASP A 78 4.15 -6.98 12.29
CA ASP A 78 5.41 -6.28 12.57
C ASP A 78 5.27 -4.76 12.42
N PHE A 79 6.30 -4.01 12.80
CA PHE A 79 6.36 -2.55 12.68
C PHE A 79 6.31 -2.06 11.22
N ASP A 80 6.83 -2.87 10.31
CA ASP A 80 6.68 -2.70 8.87
C ASP A 80 5.79 -3.79 8.26
N LEU A 81 5.14 -3.44 7.16
CA LEU A 81 4.38 -4.38 6.34
C LEU A 81 4.73 -4.19 4.87
N LYS A 82 5.13 -5.29 4.23
CA LYS A 82 5.26 -5.38 2.77
C LYS A 82 4.02 -6.02 2.18
N TYR A 83 3.25 -5.25 1.42
CA TYR A 83 1.97 -5.68 0.85
C TYR A 83 1.92 -5.43 -0.65
N ASN A 84 1.55 -6.44 -1.45
CA ASN A 84 1.48 -6.33 -2.91
C ASN A 84 0.03 -6.54 -3.38
N PRO A 85 -0.83 -5.52 -3.30
CA PRO A 85 -2.20 -5.61 -3.78
C PRO A 85 -2.29 -5.38 -5.29
N ASN A 86 -3.15 -6.14 -5.96
CA ASN A 86 -3.44 -5.96 -7.40
C ASN A 86 -4.40 -4.80 -7.69
N LEU A 87 -5.15 -4.36 -6.69
CA LEU A 87 -6.15 -3.29 -6.77
C LEU A 87 -5.98 -2.35 -5.57
N SER A 88 -6.45 -1.12 -5.71
CA SER A 88 -6.49 -0.17 -4.59
C SER A 88 -7.21 -0.77 -3.38
N ASP A 89 -6.65 -0.56 -2.20
CA ASP A 89 -7.11 -1.16 -0.95
C ASP A 89 -6.94 -0.19 0.22
N VAL A 90 -7.58 -0.49 1.35
CA VAL A 90 -7.40 0.23 2.61
C VAL A 90 -6.83 -0.74 3.62
N VAL A 91 -5.63 -0.42 4.14
CA VAL A 91 -4.98 -1.22 5.16
C VAL A 91 -5.13 -0.52 6.51
N ASN A 92 -5.59 -1.26 7.52
CA ASN A 92 -5.71 -0.80 8.90
C ASN A 92 -4.60 -1.42 9.74
N VAL A 93 -3.98 -0.62 10.61
CA VAL A 93 -3.10 -1.10 11.69
C VAL A 93 -3.80 -0.93 13.01
N GLU A 94 -3.79 -1.98 13.83
CA GLU A 94 -4.18 -1.96 15.22
C GLU A 94 -2.94 -2.25 16.06
N VAL A 95 -2.66 -1.39 17.03
CA VAL A 95 -1.50 -1.51 17.92
C VAL A 95 -2.00 -1.53 19.35
N THR A 96 -1.44 -2.44 20.15
CA THR A 96 -1.75 -2.60 21.58
C THR A 96 -0.49 -2.41 22.41
N THR A 97 -0.61 -1.62 23.49
CA THR A 97 0.48 -1.42 24.45
C THR A 97 0.43 -2.39 25.63
N ILE A 98 1.52 -2.50 26.38
CA ILE A 98 1.64 -3.32 27.60
C ILE A 98 0.63 -2.95 28.69
N ASN A 99 0.16 -1.70 28.68
CA ASN A 99 -0.87 -1.20 29.58
C ASN A 99 -2.30 -1.46 29.05
N GLY A 100 -2.43 -2.19 27.94
CA GLY A 100 -3.71 -2.55 27.31
C GLY A 100 -4.36 -1.43 26.51
N CYS A 101 -3.65 -0.34 26.21
CA CYS A 101 -4.20 0.71 25.36
C CYS A 101 -4.18 0.26 23.90
N ILE A 102 -5.30 0.42 23.19
CA ILE A 102 -5.44 0.07 21.77
C ILE A 102 -5.62 1.35 20.97
N ALA A 103 -4.87 1.49 19.89
CA ALA A 103 -5.04 2.55 18.91
C ALA A 103 -4.99 1.98 17.49
N THR A 104 -5.73 2.62 16.59
CA THR A 104 -5.84 2.20 15.19
C THR A 104 -5.55 3.36 14.25
N SER A 105 -4.91 3.07 13.13
CA SER A 105 -4.77 3.99 12.01
C SER A 105 -4.98 3.26 10.69
N LYS A 106 -5.18 4.00 9.60
CA LYS A 106 -5.38 3.42 8.27
C LYS A 106 -4.63 4.17 7.19
N VAL A 107 -4.22 3.44 6.18
CA VAL A 107 -3.56 3.96 4.99
C VAL A 107 -4.33 3.50 3.76
N LYS A 108 -4.59 4.44 2.84
CA LYS A 108 -5.18 4.14 1.54
C LYS A 108 -4.07 3.81 0.54
N ILE A 109 -4.14 2.65 -0.08
CA ILE A 109 -3.23 2.26 -1.17
C ILE A 109 -3.97 2.49 -2.48
N ASN A 110 -3.44 3.39 -3.31
CA ASN A 110 -3.92 3.60 -4.67
C ASN A 110 -2.98 2.84 -5.63
N VAL A 111 -3.53 1.88 -6.37
CA VAL A 111 -2.77 1.13 -7.39
C VAL A 111 -3.05 1.73 -8.76
N ASP A 112 -2.02 2.24 -9.44
CA ASP A 112 -2.11 2.56 -10.88
C ASP A 112 -2.16 1.25 -11.67
N ASN A 113 -3.38 0.88 -12.04
CA ASN A 113 -3.71 -0.29 -12.84
C ASN A 113 -4.14 0.08 -14.27
N GLU A 114 -3.74 1.27 -14.75
CA GLU A 114 -4.00 1.68 -16.13
C GLU A 114 -3.04 0.95 -17.09
N LEU A 115 -3.61 0.16 -18.00
CA LEU A 115 -2.83 -0.53 -19.03
C LEU A 115 -2.31 0.50 -20.05
N LYS A 116 -1.02 0.80 -19.95
CA LYS A 116 -0.30 1.66 -20.89
C LYS A 116 0.43 0.77 -21.88
N PHE A 117 0.04 0.85 -23.15
CA PHE A 117 0.68 0.11 -24.23
C PHE A 117 0.81 0.97 -25.49
N TYR A 118 1.76 0.60 -26.33
CA TYR A 118 2.07 1.24 -27.60
C TYR A 118 2.31 0.17 -28.65
N ILE A 119 1.66 0.36 -29.81
CA ILE A 119 1.85 -0.46 -30.99
C ILE A 119 2.53 0.45 -32.04
N PRO A 120 3.79 0.16 -32.44
CA PRO A 120 4.45 0.90 -33.50
C PRO A 120 3.66 0.87 -34.80
N ASN A 121 3.64 2.00 -35.51
CA ASN A 121 3.04 2.12 -36.84
C ASN A 121 4.03 1.84 -37.98
N ILE A 122 5.31 1.61 -37.66
CA ILE A 122 6.39 1.34 -38.60
C ILE A 122 7.18 0.13 -38.09
N PHE A 123 7.38 -0.86 -38.95
CA PHE A 123 8.29 -1.98 -38.77
C PHE A 123 8.89 -2.36 -40.13
N SER A 124 10.12 -2.86 -40.13
CA SER A 124 10.94 -3.13 -41.32
C SER A 124 11.45 -4.58 -41.27
N PRO A 125 10.65 -5.58 -41.66
CA PRO A 125 11.04 -6.99 -41.56
C PRO A 125 12.01 -7.40 -42.69
N ASN A 126 13.16 -6.73 -42.78
CA ASN A 126 14.16 -6.90 -43.84
C ASN A 126 15.40 -7.69 -43.40
N GLY A 127 15.47 -8.06 -42.12
CA GLY A 127 16.55 -8.85 -41.52
C GLY A 127 17.81 -8.04 -41.18
N ASP A 128 17.74 -6.72 -41.13
CA ASP A 128 18.88 -5.85 -40.78
C ASP A 128 19.07 -5.67 -39.25
N GLY A 129 18.18 -6.23 -38.44
CA GLY A 129 18.17 -6.14 -36.99
C GLY A 129 17.44 -4.90 -36.45
N ILE A 130 16.96 -4.00 -37.30
CA ILE A 130 16.34 -2.72 -36.93
C ILE A 130 14.85 -2.76 -37.28
N ASN A 131 14.00 -2.78 -36.24
CA ASN A 131 12.53 -2.82 -36.38
C ASN A 131 12.00 -4.05 -37.15
N ASP A 132 12.69 -5.18 -37.13
CA ASP A 132 12.29 -6.40 -37.86
C ASP A 132 11.01 -7.08 -37.37
N LYS A 133 10.54 -6.73 -36.17
CA LYS A 133 9.40 -7.37 -35.51
C LYS A 133 8.38 -6.32 -35.13
N LEU A 134 7.11 -6.65 -35.31
CA LEU A 134 6.04 -5.92 -34.67
C LEU A 134 6.03 -6.30 -33.19
N GLU A 135 6.60 -5.44 -32.36
CA GLU A 135 6.62 -5.59 -30.91
C GLU A 135 5.62 -4.64 -30.25
N ILE A 136 4.87 -5.16 -29.28
CA ILE A 136 3.90 -4.38 -28.53
C ILE A 136 4.55 -4.03 -27.19
N PHE A 137 4.83 -2.75 -27.01
CA PHE A 137 5.38 -2.24 -25.78
C PHE A 137 4.25 -2.04 -24.78
N LYS A 138 4.40 -2.55 -23.56
CA LYS A 138 3.40 -2.39 -22.51
C LYS A 138 4.07 -2.26 -21.15
N ASN A 139 3.33 -1.70 -20.19
CA ASN A 139 3.72 -1.77 -18.78
C ASN A 139 3.56 -3.20 -18.21
N LYS A 140 3.84 -3.35 -16.91
CA LYS A 140 3.80 -4.65 -16.20
C LYS A 140 2.41 -5.29 -16.13
N ILE A 141 1.37 -4.57 -16.53
CA ILE A 141 -0.02 -5.04 -16.49
C ILE A 141 -0.23 -6.13 -17.57
N PRO A 142 -0.88 -7.25 -17.23
CA PRO A 142 -1.25 -8.25 -18.22
C PRO A 142 -2.13 -7.66 -19.32
N LEU A 143 -1.74 -7.89 -20.57
CA LEU A 143 -2.49 -7.49 -21.75
C LEU A 143 -2.99 -8.76 -22.43
N THR A 144 -4.32 -8.86 -22.62
CA THR A 144 -4.92 -9.92 -23.44
C THR A 144 -5.31 -9.32 -24.78
N LEU A 145 -4.69 -9.80 -25.87
CA LEU A 145 -5.01 -9.35 -27.23
C LEU A 145 -5.92 -10.38 -27.90
N GLY A 146 -7.03 -9.91 -28.47
CA GLY A 146 -7.95 -10.76 -29.22
C GLY A 146 -7.42 -11.08 -30.62
N GLN A 147 -7.26 -10.04 -31.44
CA GLN A 147 -6.80 -10.15 -32.83
C GLN A 147 -6.03 -8.90 -33.22
N ILE A 148 -4.95 -9.08 -33.97
CA ILE A 148 -4.25 -8.02 -34.70
C ILE A 148 -4.31 -8.37 -36.18
N SER A 149 -4.78 -7.43 -36.99
CA SER A 149 -4.81 -7.55 -38.44
C SER A 149 -3.93 -6.46 -39.04
N ILE A 150 -3.03 -6.87 -39.95
CA ILE A 150 -2.19 -5.96 -40.72
C ILE A 150 -2.72 -5.94 -42.15
N PHE A 151 -3.04 -4.75 -42.64
CA PHE A 151 -3.55 -4.52 -43.99
C PHE A 151 -2.51 -3.79 -44.84
N ASP A 152 -2.47 -4.08 -46.13
CA ASP A 152 -1.74 -3.22 -47.06
C ASP A 152 -2.53 -1.97 -47.43
N ARG A 153 -1.90 -1.14 -48.27
CA ARG A 153 -2.50 0.06 -48.87
C ARG A 153 -3.79 -0.24 -49.66
N TYR A 154 -4.00 -1.47 -50.13
CA TYR A 154 -5.13 -1.86 -50.97
C TYR A 154 -6.21 -2.63 -50.21
N VAL A 155 -6.14 -2.68 -48.87
CA VAL A 155 -7.10 -3.35 -47.98
C VAL A 155 -7.21 -4.86 -48.29
N VAL A 156 -6.15 -5.43 -48.86
CA VAL A 156 -5.98 -6.88 -48.95
C VAL A 156 -5.34 -7.32 -47.64
N THR A 157 -5.88 -8.36 -47.02
CA THR A 157 -5.34 -8.86 -45.75
C THR A 157 -4.00 -9.54 -46.04
N TRP A 158 -2.88 -8.93 -45.62
CA TRP A 158 -1.54 -9.47 -45.89
C TRP A 158 -1.14 -10.60 -44.93
N CYS A 159 -1.59 -10.54 -43.69
CA CYS A 159 -1.41 -11.63 -42.74
C CYS A 159 -2.47 -11.51 -41.65
N THR A 160 -3.33 -12.53 -41.49
CA THR A 160 -4.22 -12.62 -40.33
C THR A 160 -3.45 -13.35 -39.24
N ILE A 161 -2.99 -12.65 -38.21
CA ILE A 161 -2.39 -13.33 -37.05
C ILE A 161 -3.53 -13.73 -36.12
N LEU A 162 -4.02 -14.96 -36.32
CA LEU A 162 -5.03 -15.57 -35.47
C LEU A 162 -4.37 -15.95 -34.14
N ARG A 163 -4.54 -15.07 -33.16
CA ARG A 163 -4.36 -15.31 -31.71
C ARG A 163 -2.90 -15.24 -31.23
N ILE A 164 -2.64 -14.25 -30.38
CA ILE A 164 -1.33 -14.04 -29.75
C ILE A 164 -1.50 -14.23 -28.24
N MET A 165 -0.73 -15.15 -27.66
CA MET A 165 -0.65 -15.35 -26.20
C MET A 165 0.61 -14.73 -25.56
N ASN A 166 1.47 -14.02 -26.32
CA ASN A 166 2.70 -13.41 -25.82
C ASN A 166 3.06 -12.07 -26.48
N SER A 167 3.80 -11.21 -25.78
CA SER A 167 4.11 -9.82 -26.17
C SER A 167 5.02 -9.65 -27.39
N THR A 168 5.57 -10.74 -27.94
CA THR A 168 6.43 -10.72 -29.11
C THR A 168 5.83 -11.56 -30.23
N ILE A 169 5.69 -10.96 -31.40
CA ILE A 169 5.19 -11.62 -32.61
C ILE A 169 6.41 -11.91 -33.51
N PRO A 170 6.90 -13.15 -33.58
CA PRO A 170 7.80 -13.55 -34.65
C PRO A 170 6.99 -13.60 -35.95
N LEU A 171 7.15 -12.61 -36.82
CA LEU A 171 6.67 -12.70 -38.19
C LEU A 171 7.66 -13.60 -38.95
N MET A 172 7.20 -14.78 -39.38
CA MET A 172 7.93 -15.57 -40.37
C MET A 172 7.77 -14.88 -41.73
N GLY A 173 8.90 -14.52 -42.34
CA GLY A 173 8.97 -13.71 -43.55
C GLY A 173 8.34 -14.35 -44.78
N GLY A 174 7.78 -13.48 -45.62
CA GLY A 174 7.53 -13.71 -47.04
C GLY A 174 8.23 -12.61 -47.83
N MET A 175 9.20 -13.01 -48.64
CA MET A 175 10.03 -12.15 -49.47
C MET A 175 9.24 -11.55 -50.64
N ALA A 176 9.60 -10.31 -50.98
CA ALA A 176 9.75 -9.74 -52.33
C ALA A 176 8.67 -8.81 -52.93
N LEU A 177 9.22 -7.64 -53.33
CA LEU A 177 8.82 -6.59 -54.29
C LEU A 177 7.92 -5.45 -53.80
#